data_AF-A0A7H1MYC4-F1
#
_entry.id   AF-A0A7H1MYC4-F1
#
_cell.length_a   1.000
_cell.length_b   1.000
_cell.length_c   1.000
_cell.angle_alpha   90.00
_cell.angle_beta   90.00
_cell.angle_gamma   90.00
#
_symmetry.space_group_name_H-M   'P 1'
#
loop_
_entity.id
_entity.type
_entity.pdbx_description
1 polymer ?
#
loop_
_entity_poly.entity_id
_entity_poly.type
_entity_poly.pdbx_seq_one_letter_code
_entity_poly.pdbx_strand_id
1 'polypeptide(L)'
;MVGDDSARGFTLLEVLVAFTLCAFVLAAALQLFSGGIRGTSASQRHVIATMMAQSKLAELEADSAPTVRRLAGETADGYRWLADVSLYTEPLADDLRDAPVALYQLTVVVSWGSRNSKRSDQAVTLTTLRVVATESGDEAGQTDNGQ
;
A
#
# COMPACT_ATOMS: atom_id res chain seq x y z
N MET A 1 -33.88 26.16 69.87
CA MET A 1 -33.95 26.35 68.41
C MET A 1 -32.59 26.84 67.94
N VAL A 2 -32.19 26.45 66.73
CA VAL A 2 -30.89 26.64 66.06
C VAL A 2 -29.91 25.52 66.35
N GLY A 3 -29.83 24.58 65.41
CA GLY A 3 -28.82 23.53 65.35
C GLY A 3 -27.53 24.10 64.77
N ASP A 4 -26.41 23.68 65.33
CA ASP A 4 -25.07 24.08 64.88
C ASP A 4 -24.81 23.58 63.45
N ASP A 5 -24.49 24.53 62.58
CA ASP A 5 -23.96 24.29 61.25
C ASP A 5 -22.61 23.57 61.36
N SER A 6 -22.61 22.28 61.04
CA SER A 6 -21.39 21.50 60.91
C SER A 6 -20.61 21.96 59.68
N ALA A 7 -19.78 22.99 59.85
CA ALA A 7 -18.78 23.40 58.88
C ALA A 7 -17.74 22.28 58.71
N ARG A 8 -18.04 21.32 57.82
CA ARG A 8 -17.13 20.26 57.39
C ARG A 8 -15.99 20.90 56.59
N GLY A 9 -14.86 21.13 57.24
CA GLY A 9 -13.62 21.48 56.56
C GLY A 9 -13.17 20.33 55.65
N PHE A 10 -12.73 20.67 54.44
CA PHE A 10 -12.13 19.71 53.50
C PHE A 10 -10.92 19.03 54.14
N THR A 11 -10.83 17.71 54.01
CA THR A 11 -9.66 16.98 54.52
C THR A 11 -8.49 17.11 53.55
N LEU A 12 -7.25 17.17 54.05
CA LEU A 12 -6.05 17.11 53.20
C LEU A 12 -6.02 15.83 52.33
N LEU A 13 -6.58 14.74 52.87
CA LEU A 13 -6.71 13.47 52.17
C LEU A 13 -7.62 13.59 50.94
N GLU A 14 -8.67 14.42 50.99
CA GLU A 14 -9.59 14.63 49.87
C GLU A 14 -8.92 15.34 48.69
N VAL A 15 -8.12 16.38 48.95
CA VAL A 15 -7.34 17.06 47.90
C VAL A 15 -6.30 16.11 47.30
N LEU A 16 -5.65 15.28 48.12
CA LEU A 16 -4.71 14.26 47.66
C LEU A 16 -5.41 13.23 46.76
N VAL A 17 -6.55 12.69 47.20
CA VAL A 17 -7.31 11.71 46.42
C VAL A 17 -7.79 12.33 45.11
N ALA A 18 -8.35 13.53 45.14
CA ALA A 18 -8.77 14.24 43.92
C ALA A 18 -7.59 14.48 42.95
N PHE A 19 -6.43 14.85 43.47
CA PHE A 19 -5.23 15.03 42.66
C PHE A 19 -4.74 13.72 42.05
N THR A 20 -4.71 12.62 42.83
CA THR A 20 -4.31 11.30 42.31
C THR A 20 -5.26 10.78 41.24
N LEU A 21 -6.57 10.94 41.43
CA LEU A 21 -7.57 10.60 40.41
C LEU A 21 -7.40 11.46 39.16
N CYS A 22 -7.17 12.77 39.32
CA CYS A 22 -6.88 13.66 38.21
C CYS A 22 -5.63 13.21 37.43
N ALA A 23 -4.55 12.86 38.13
CA ALA A 23 -3.33 12.36 37.52
C ALA A 23 -3.55 11.06 36.74
N PHE A 24 -4.34 10.11 37.27
CA PHE A 24 -4.67 8.88 36.55
C PHE A 24 -5.51 9.13 35.30
N VAL A 25 -6.53 9.99 35.39
CA VAL A 25 -7.34 10.37 34.23
C VAL A 25 -6.48 11.05 33.16
N LEU A 26 -5.58 11.95 33.56
CA LEU A 26 -4.67 12.63 32.63
C LEU A 26 -3.69 11.66 31.97
N ALA A 27 -3.13 10.72 32.74
CA ALA A 27 -2.26 9.68 32.21
C ALA A 27 -2.98 8.78 31.20
N ALA A 28 -4.20 8.34 31.51
CA ALA A 28 -5.03 7.56 30.60
C ALA A 28 -5.37 8.34 29.32
N ALA A 29 -5.72 9.64 29.44
CA ALA A 29 -5.99 10.50 28.29
C ALA A 29 -4.74 10.64 27.39
N LEU A 30 -3.57 10.94 27.97
CA LEU A 30 -2.31 11.03 27.23
C LEU A 30 -1.93 9.71 26.53
N GLN A 31 -2.24 8.57 27.14
CA GLN A 31 -2.00 7.26 26.54
C GLN A 31 -2.89 6.98 25.33
N LEU A 32 -4.16 7.39 25.38
CA LEU A 32 -5.09 7.33 24.24
C LEU A 32 -4.63 8.24 23.09
N PHE A 33 -4.28 9.49 23.38
CA PHE A 33 -3.75 10.43 22.38
C PHE A 33 -2.46 9.91 21.74
N SER A 34 -1.54 9.36 22.54
CA SER A 34 -0.31 8.74 22.06
C SER A 34 -0.58 7.54 21.15
N GLY A 35 -1.63 6.75 21.42
CA GLY A 35 -2.10 5.69 20.55
C GLY A 35 -2.61 6.20 19.20
N GLY A 36 -3.42 7.28 19.21
CA GLY A 36 -3.95 7.91 18.00
C GLY A 36 -2.87 8.46 17.08
N ILE A 37 -1.83 9.09 17.63
CA ILE A 37 -0.69 9.63 16.86
C ILE A 37 0.11 8.50 16.19
N ARG A 38 0.27 7.34 16.84
CA ARG A 38 0.94 6.19 16.19
C ARG A 38 0.12 5.63 15.03
N GLY A 39 -1.20 5.60 15.16
CA GLY A 39 -2.12 5.13 14.11
C GLY A 39 -2.03 5.96 12.83
N THR A 40 -1.98 7.30 12.93
CA THR A 40 -1.92 8.17 11.73
C THR A 40 -0.64 7.95 10.91
N SER A 41 0.50 7.70 11.59
CA SER A 41 1.77 7.44 10.92
C SER A 41 1.81 6.13 10.13
N ALA A 42 1.02 5.13 10.55
CA ALA A 42 0.93 3.85 9.84
C ALA A 42 0.06 3.98 8.57
N SER A 43 -1.08 4.65 8.68
CA SER A 43 -1.97 4.94 7.54
C SER A 43 -1.26 5.76 6.47
N GLN A 44 -0.48 6.78 6.86
CA GLN A 44 0.28 7.59 5.91
C GLN A 44 1.28 6.76 5.09
N ARG A 45 2.02 5.84 5.73
CA ARG A 45 2.99 4.99 5.00
C ARG A 45 2.32 4.11 3.97
N HIS A 46 1.15 3.59 4.30
CA HIS A 46 0.37 2.76 3.39
C HIS A 46 -0.14 3.58 2.19
N VAL A 47 -0.62 4.80 2.40
CA VAL A 47 -1.05 5.69 1.31
C VAL A 47 0.11 5.97 0.36
N ILE A 48 1.29 6.32 0.90
CA ILE A 48 2.49 6.57 0.09
C ILE A 48 2.91 5.32 -0.70
N ALA A 49 2.91 4.14 -0.06
CA ALA A 49 3.23 2.89 -0.73
C ALA A 49 2.27 2.56 -1.86
N THR A 50 0.96 2.78 -1.64
CA THR A 50 -0.07 2.59 -2.68
C THR A 50 0.13 3.56 -3.84
N MET A 51 0.34 4.85 -3.58
CA MET A 51 0.60 5.84 -4.64
C MET A 51 1.86 5.50 -5.44
N MET A 52 2.92 5.02 -4.78
CA MET A 52 4.13 4.57 -5.44
C MET A 52 3.88 3.34 -6.31
N ALA A 53 3.13 2.35 -5.80
CA ALA A 53 2.78 1.16 -6.56
C ALA A 53 1.97 1.53 -7.80
N GLN A 54 0.99 2.43 -7.67
CA GLN A 54 0.18 2.94 -8.78
C GLN A 54 1.03 3.69 -9.81
N SER A 55 1.94 4.57 -9.37
CA SER A 55 2.85 5.30 -10.26
C SER A 55 3.73 4.33 -11.06
N LYS A 56 4.32 3.33 -10.39
CA LYS A 56 5.18 2.34 -11.03
C LYS A 56 4.40 1.43 -11.98
N LEU A 57 3.16 1.09 -11.63
CA LEU A 57 2.28 0.33 -12.51
C LEU A 57 1.94 1.14 -13.77
N ALA A 58 1.57 2.41 -13.61
CA ALA A 58 1.27 3.30 -14.72
C ALA A 58 2.48 3.51 -15.65
N GLU A 59 3.70 3.59 -15.10
CA GLU A 59 4.93 3.62 -15.90
C GLU A 59 5.09 2.36 -16.78
N LEU A 60 4.74 1.18 -16.25
CA LEU A 60 4.79 -0.08 -17.02
C LEU A 60 3.66 -0.17 -18.05
N GLU A 61 2.46 0.31 -17.71
CA GLU A 61 1.31 0.32 -18.62
C GLU A 61 1.49 1.29 -19.79
N ALA A 62 2.23 2.39 -19.59
CA ALA A 62 2.56 3.35 -20.64
C ALA A 62 3.53 2.78 -21.70
N ASP A 63 4.24 1.69 -21.41
CA ASP A 63 5.11 1.03 -22.37
C ASP A 63 4.29 0.38 -23.49
N SER A 64 4.41 0.85 -24.72
CA SER A 64 3.59 0.37 -25.83
C SER A 64 3.84 -1.11 -26.15
N ALA A 65 5.07 -1.60 -25.91
CA ALA A 65 5.48 -2.97 -26.20
C ALA A 65 6.04 -3.64 -24.92
N PRO A 66 5.17 -4.26 -24.10
CA PRO A 66 5.60 -4.82 -22.83
C PRO A 66 6.56 -5.98 -23.09
N THR A 67 7.75 -5.86 -22.50
CA THR A 67 8.79 -6.88 -22.57
C THR A 67 8.93 -7.56 -21.23
N VAL A 68 9.08 -8.89 -21.23
CA VAL A 68 9.32 -9.66 -20.01
C VAL A 68 10.58 -9.15 -19.32
N ARG A 69 10.42 -8.60 -18.11
CA ARG A 69 11.49 -7.93 -17.38
C ARG A 69 11.14 -7.81 -15.91
N ARG A 70 12.18 -7.79 -15.08
CA ARG A 70 12.09 -7.47 -13.66
C ARG A 70 12.91 -6.22 -13.35
N LEU A 71 12.33 -5.31 -12.59
CA LEU A 71 12.94 -4.06 -12.14
C LEU A 71 12.82 -3.98 -10.61
N ALA A 72 13.80 -3.36 -9.96
CA ALA A 72 13.76 -3.13 -8.53
C ALA A 72 14.48 -1.84 -8.17
N GLY A 73 14.13 -1.27 -7.03
CA GLY A 73 14.79 -0.09 -6.51
C GLY A 73 14.44 0.18 -5.05
N GLU A 74 15.14 1.15 -4.49
CA GLU A 74 14.90 1.66 -3.14
C GLU A 74 14.88 3.18 -3.18
N THR A 75 13.97 3.80 -2.44
CA THR A 75 13.90 5.26 -2.30
C THR A 75 14.69 5.72 -1.09
N ALA A 76 15.07 7.00 -1.07
CA ALA A 76 15.75 7.61 0.08
C ALA A 76 14.93 7.50 1.38
N ASP A 77 13.61 7.45 1.26
CA ASP A 77 12.68 7.31 2.39
C ASP A 77 12.52 5.86 2.90
N GLY A 78 13.29 4.91 2.34
CA GLY A 78 13.34 3.52 2.80
C GLY A 78 12.24 2.62 2.26
N TYR A 79 11.54 3.03 1.19
CA TYR A 79 10.62 2.17 0.45
C TYR A 79 11.39 1.35 -0.58
N ARG A 80 11.15 0.04 -0.62
CA ARG A 80 11.74 -0.87 -1.58
C ARG A 80 10.65 -1.35 -2.52
N TRP A 81 10.86 -1.21 -3.82
CA TRP A 81 9.88 -1.61 -4.81
C TRP A 81 10.46 -2.64 -5.78
N LEU A 82 9.58 -3.48 -6.29
CA LEU A 82 9.86 -4.50 -7.29
C LEU A 82 8.73 -4.49 -8.31
N ALA A 83 9.09 -4.44 -9.58
CA ALA A 83 8.18 -4.57 -10.70
C ALA A 83 8.55 -5.82 -11.51
N ASP A 84 7.56 -6.62 -11.87
CA ASP A 84 7.71 -7.84 -12.64
C ASP A 84 6.70 -7.81 -13.79
N VAL A 85 7.18 -7.96 -15.02
CA VAL A 85 6.38 -8.09 -16.23
C VAL A 85 6.64 -9.49 -16.76
N SER A 86 5.60 -10.31 -16.81
CA SER A 86 5.69 -11.70 -17.24
C SER A 86 4.57 -12.05 -18.22
N LEU A 87 4.82 -13.03 -19.08
CA LEU A 87 3.77 -13.58 -19.93
C LEU A 87 2.77 -14.36 -19.06
N TYR A 88 1.48 -14.12 -19.27
CA TYR A 88 0.43 -14.85 -18.56
C TYR A 88 0.18 -16.20 -19.26
N THR A 89 0.43 -17.31 -18.56
CA THR A 89 0.41 -18.67 -19.14
C THR A 89 -0.67 -19.59 -18.56
N GLU A 90 -1.53 -19.08 -17.67
CA GLU A 90 -2.61 -19.88 -17.09
C GLU A 90 -3.66 -20.27 -18.14
N PRO A 91 -4.48 -21.32 -17.91
CA PRO A 91 -5.42 -21.83 -18.89
C PRO A 91 -6.40 -20.74 -19.33
N LEU A 92 -6.21 -20.27 -20.56
CA LEU A 92 -7.12 -19.33 -21.19
C LEU A 92 -8.36 -20.06 -21.68
N ALA A 93 -9.51 -19.38 -21.67
CA ALA A 93 -10.73 -19.87 -22.31
C ALA A 93 -10.43 -20.20 -23.79
N ASP A 94 -11.07 -21.24 -24.32
CA ASP A 94 -10.75 -21.76 -25.67
C ASP A 94 -10.79 -20.66 -26.74
N ASP A 95 -11.74 -19.72 -26.66
CA ASP A 95 -11.90 -18.59 -27.60
C ASP A 95 -10.70 -17.63 -27.64
N LEU A 96 -9.91 -17.56 -26.57
CA LEU A 96 -8.74 -16.69 -26.47
C LEU A 96 -7.42 -17.42 -26.80
N ARG A 97 -7.43 -18.76 -26.85
CA ARG A 97 -6.23 -19.56 -27.17
C ARG A 97 -5.79 -19.38 -28.62
N ASP A 98 -6.76 -19.25 -29.53
CA ASP A 98 -6.51 -19.07 -30.96
C ASP A 98 -6.52 -17.60 -31.40
N ALA A 99 -6.77 -16.67 -30.47
CA ALA A 99 -6.75 -15.25 -30.76
C ALA A 99 -5.30 -14.75 -30.95
N PRO A 100 -5.02 -13.83 -31.90
CA PRO A 100 -3.70 -13.26 -32.13
C PRO A 100 -3.38 -12.20 -31.06
N VAL A 101 -3.39 -12.60 -29.79
CA VAL A 101 -3.15 -11.72 -28.64
C VAL A 101 -2.22 -12.40 -27.63
N ALA A 102 -1.34 -11.61 -27.05
CA ALA A 102 -0.51 -11.99 -25.91
C ALA A 102 -1.02 -11.29 -24.65
N LEU A 103 -1.16 -12.04 -23.56
CA LEU A 103 -1.47 -11.49 -22.25
C LEU A 103 -0.19 -11.35 -21.43
N TYR A 104 0.03 -10.15 -20.90
CA TYR A 104 1.09 -9.85 -19.97
C TYR A 104 0.50 -9.56 -18.59
N GLN A 105 1.10 -10.14 -17.56
CA GLN A 105 0.84 -9.79 -16.18
C GLN A 105 1.90 -8.79 -15.72
N LEU A 106 1.45 -7.66 -15.18
CA LEU A 106 2.32 -6.65 -14.60
C LEU A 106 2.04 -6.60 -13.10
N THR A 107 3.07 -6.87 -12.30
CA THR A 107 2.97 -6.92 -10.84
C THR A 107 3.96 -5.92 -10.26
N VAL A 108 3.48 -5.05 -9.38
CA VAL A 108 4.31 -4.11 -8.62
C VAL A 108 4.11 -4.36 -7.13
N VAL A 109 5.22 -4.57 -6.42
CA VAL A 109 5.26 -4.76 -4.98
C VAL A 109 6.07 -3.61 -4.37
N VAL A 110 5.48 -2.88 -3.43
CA VAL A 110 6.17 -1.84 -2.65
C VAL A 110 6.17 -2.25 -1.19
N SER A 111 7.35 -2.40 -0.62
CA SER A 111 7.58 -2.83 0.77
C SER A 111 8.26 -1.74 1.60
N TRP A 112 7.93 -1.67 2.88
CA TRP A 112 8.52 -0.75 3.84
C TRP A 112 8.65 -1.41 5.21
N GLY A 113 9.57 -0.87 6.02
CA GLY A 113 9.87 -1.39 7.35
C GLY A 113 11.26 -2.00 7.45
N SER A 114 11.61 -2.37 8.69
CA SER A 114 12.96 -2.83 9.01
C SER A 114 13.22 -4.23 8.47
N ARG A 115 14.29 -4.36 7.68
CA ARG A 115 14.75 -5.62 7.07
C ARG A 115 15.15 -6.68 8.12
N ASN A 116 15.45 -6.26 9.34
CA ASN A 116 15.84 -7.14 10.46
C ASN A 116 14.65 -7.54 11.37
N SER A 117 13.46 -6.97 11.14
CA SER A 117 12.28 -7.24 11.94
C SER A 117 11.20 -7.88 11.07
N LYS A 118 11.05 -9.21 11.20
CA LYS A 118 9.95 -9.97 10.57
C LYS A 118 8.56 -9.45 10.95
N ARG A 119 8.44 -8.68 12.03
CA ARG A 119 7.17 -8.15 12.54
C ARG A 119 6.74 -6.85 11.84
N SER A 120 7.62 -6.22 11.05
CA SER A 120 7.38 -4.87 10.49
C SER A 120 7.51 -4.77 8.97
N ASP A 121 7.77 -5.86 8.25
CA ASP A 121 7.85 -5.82 6.79
C ASP A 121 6.41 -5.81 6.24
N GLN A 122 5.95 -4.63 5.85
CA GLN A 122 4.65 -4.44 5.22
C GLN A 122 4.84 -4.20 3.74
N ALA A 123 3.88 -4.65 2.93
CA ALA A 123 3.92 -4.44 1.49
C ALA A 123 2.54 -4.17 0.92
N VAL A 124 2.51 -3.40 -0.17
CA VAL A 124 1.37 -3.23 -1.07
C VAL A 124 1.72 -3.87 -2.39
N THR A 125 0.84 -4.74 -2.89
CA THR A 125 0.99 -5.39 -4.19
C THR A 125 -0.16 -4.99 -5.10
N LEU A 126 0.17 -4.54 -6.31
CA LEU A 126 -0.79 -4.29 -7.38
C LEU A 126 -0.46 -5.21 -8.55
N THR A 127 -1.48 -5.84 -9.11
CA THR A 127 -1.36 -6.71 -10.29
C THR A 127 -2.42 -6.31 -11.30
N THR A 128 -2.02 -6.23 -12.56
CA THR A 128 -2.91 -5.98 -13.69
C THR A 128 -2.58 -6.94 -14.83
N LEU A 129 -3.56 -7.15 -15.72
CA LEU A 129 -3.41 -7.94 -16.93
C LEU A 129 -3.58 -7.01 -18.13
N ARG A 130 -2.62 -7.09 -19.05
CA ARG A 130 -2.64 -6.31 -20.28
C ARG A 130 -2.66 -7.22 -21.49
N VAL A 131 -3.57 -6.94 -22.41
CA VAL A 131 -3.67 -7.62 -23.70
C VAL A 131 -2.92 -6.81 -24.75
N VAL A 132 -2.11 -7.49 -25.56
CA VAL A 132 -1.38 -6.91 -26.68
C VAL A 132 -1.66 -7.76 -27.92
N ALA A 133 -2.05 -7.13 -29.03
CA ALA A 133 -2.19 -7.85 -30.28
C ALA A 133 -0.81 -8.35 -30.74
N THR A 134 -0.70 -9.63 -31.07
CA THR A 134 0.46 -10.15 -31.78
C THR A 134 0.19 -9.86 -33.25
N GLU A 135 0.93 -8.93 -33.85
CA GLU A 135 0.77 -8.66 -35.29
C GLU A 135 1.03 -9.97 -36.05
N SER A 136 -0.04 -10.55 -36.57
CA SER A 136 -0.01 -11.62 -37.56
C SER A 136 0.73 -11.06 -38.76
N GLY A 137 1.89 -11.63 -39.13
CA GLY A 137 2.70 -11.14 -40.24
C GLY A 137 1.86 -10.93 -41.51
N ASP A 138 1.75 -9.67 -41.93
CA ASP A 138 1.21 -9.28 -43.22
C ASP A 138 2.32 -9.42 -44.28
N GLU A 139 2.77 -10.66 -44.49
CA GLU A 139 3.63 -11.06 -45.61
C GLU A 139 2.84 -12.00 -46.53
N ALA A 140 2.00 -11.42 -47.39
CA ALA A 140 1.55 -12.05 -48.62
C ALA A 140 1.73 -11.05 -49.77
N GLY A 141 2.91 -11.07 -50.39
CA GLY A 141 3.20 -10.29 -51.57
C GLY A 141 2.33 -10.69 -52.75
N GLN A 142 1.77 -9.69 -53.44
CA GLN A 142 1.57 -9.73 -54.89
C GLN A 142 1.38 -8.29 -55.39
N THR A 143 2.48 -7.52 -55.46
CA THR A 143 2.54 -6.51 -56.53
C THR A 143 2.77 -7.28 -57.82
N ASP A 144 1.64 -7.63 -58.43
CA ASP A 144 1.51 -7.68 -59.88
C ASP A 144 2.16 -6.43 -60.47
N ASN A 145 3.28 -6.63 -61.17
CA ASN A 145 3.71 -5.66 -62.15
C ASN A 145 4.17 -6.44 -63.37
N GLY A 146 3.22 -6.72 -64.25
CA GLY A 146 3.52 -7.07 -65.63
C GLY A 146 4.29 -5.93 -66.29
N GLN A 147 5.46 -6.28 -66.83
CA GLN A 147 5.93 -5.85 -68.15
C GLN A 147 7.04 -6.78 -68.62
#